data_AF-A0A3M2KTG2-F1
#
_entry.id   AF-A0A3M2KTG2-F1
#
_cell.length_a   1.000
_cell.length_b   1.000
_cell.length_c   1.000
_cell.angle_alpha   90.00
_cell.angle_beta   90.00
_cell.angle_gamma   90.00
#
_symmetry.space_group_name_H-M   'P 1'
#
loop_
_entity.id
_entity.type
_entity.pdbx_description
1 polymer ?
#
loop_
_entity_poly.entity_id
_entity_poly.type
_entity_poly.pdbx_seq_one_letter_code
_entity_poly.pdbx_strand_id
1 'polypeptide(L)' 'METTAHLAALDRAGRAFPAMAEAAGWRAEVPSCPGWRLDDLTRHLGNVHAGPNGSCASG' A
#
# COMPACT_ATOMS: atom_id res chain seq x y z
N MET A 1 13.22 20.61 8.26
CA MET A 1 12.53 20.47 6.97
C MET A 1 11.62 19.26 7.09
N GLU A 2 10.31 19.50 7.17
CA GLU A 2 9.28 18.49 7.48
C GLU A 2 9.25 17.31 6.49
N THR A 3 9.67 17.51 5.25
CA THR A 3 9.56 16.51 4.17
C THR A 3 10.28 15.19 4.47
N THR A 4 11.47 15.21 5.07
CA THR A 4 12.20 13.98 5.42
C THR A 4 11.49 13.16 6.49
N ALA A 5 10.82 13.81 7.44
CA ALA A 5 10.00 13.11 8.44
C ALA A 5 8.77 12.45 7.79
N HIS A 6 8.13 13.13 6.84
CA HIS A 6 7.00 12.57 6.08
C HIS A 6 7.43 11.37 5.23
N LEU A 7 8.58 11.44 4.57
CA LEU A 7 9.13 10.31 3.81
C LEU A 7 9.43 9.11 4.71
N ALA A 8 10.02 9.32 5.88
CA ALA A 8 10.27 8.25 6.84
C ALA A 8 8.98 7.61 7.37
N ALA A 9 7.93 8.41 7.58
CA ALA A 9 6.63 7.91 7.99
C ALA A 9 5.97 7.05 6.89
N LEU A 10 6.01 7.51 5.63
CA LEU A 10 5.50 6.76 4.48
C LEU A 10 6.23 5.44 4.29
N ASP A 11 7.56 5.46 4.39
CA ASP A 11 8.41 4.28 4.26
C ASP A 11 8.16 3.25 5.38
N ARG A 12 7.96 3.71 6.63
CA ARG A 12 7.54 2.84 7.74
C ARG A 12 6.15 2.24 7.49
N ALA A 13 5.19 3.03 7.03
CA ALA A 13 3.84 2.57 6.74
C ALA A 13 3.84 1.54 5.59
N GLY A 14 4.58 1.79 4.52
CA GLY A 14 4.72 0.89 3.37
C GLY A 14 5.31 -0.47 3.76
N ARG A 15 6.30 -0.51 4.66
CA ARG A 15 6.86 -1.77 5.17
C ARG A 15 5.92 -2.56 6.07
N ALA A 16 5.09 -1.89 6.86
CA ALA A 16 4.15 -2.57 7.78
C ALA A 16 2.90 -3.09 7.05
N PHE A 17 2.56 -2.49 5.91
CA PHE A 17 1.33 -2.75 5.18
C PHE A 17 1.12 -4.22 4.77
N PRO A 18 2.10 -4.96 4.21
CA PRO A 18 1.90 -6.34 3.78
C PRO A 18 1.46 -7.27 4.92
N ALA A 19 2.10 -7.16 6.10
CA ALA A 19 1.74 -7.95 7.27
C ALA A 19 0.33 -7.63 7.78
N MET A 20 -0.06 -6.36 7.75
CA MET A 20 -1.43 -5.95 8.09
C MET A 20 -2.45 -6.47 7.08
N ALA A 21 -2.10 -6.44 5.79
CA ALA A 21 -2.97 -6.90 4.72
C ALA A 21 -3.13 -8.42 4.70
N GLU A 22 -2.09 -9.17 5.04
CA GLU A 22 -2.18 -10.62 5.28
C GLU A 22 -3.09 -10.94 6.47
N ALA A 23 -2.92 -10.21 7.59
CA ALA A 23 -3.75 -10.41 8.77
C ALA A 23 -5.23 -10.05 8.54
N ALA A 24 -5.50 -8.99 7.76
CA ALA A 24 -6.86 -8.61 7.37
C ALA A 24 -7.43 -9.50 6.25
N GLY A 25 -6.56 -10.17 5.49
CA GLY A 25 -6.89 -10.90 4.28
C GLY A 25 -6.92 -9.97 3.06
N TRP A 26 -6.10 -10.28 2.05
CA TRP A 26 -6.00 -9.53 0.79
C TRP A 26 -7.32 -9.38 0.03
N ARG A 27 -8.31 -10.24 0.31
CA ARG A 27 -9.64 -10.18 -0.31
C ARG A 27 -10.69 -9.42 0.49
N ALA A 28 -10.34 -8.89 1.66
CA ALA A 28 -11.27 -8.11 2.47
C ALA A 28 -11.71 -6.85 1.74
N GLU A 29 -13.00 -6.52 1.87
CA GLU A 29 -13.55 -5.26 1.36
C GLU A 29 -13.03 -4.08 2.18
N VAL A 30 -12.78 -2.97 1.50
CA VAL A 30 -12.31 -1.74 2.12
C VAL A 30 -13.51 -0.84 2.42
N PRO A 31 -13.87 -0.59 3.70
CA PRO A 31 -15.08 0.16 4.04
C PRO A 31 -15.08 1.61 3.51
N SER A 32 -13.90 2.22 3.41
CA SER A 32 -13.74 3.58 2.86
C SER A 32 -13.81 3.65 1.33
N CYS A 33 -13.71 2.51 0.64
CA CYS A 33 -13.73 2.41 -0.82
C CYS A 33 -14.72 1.30 -1.23
N PRO A 34 -16.03 1.59 -1.27
CA PRO A 34 -17.05 0.59 -1.58
C PRO A 34 -16.77 -0.10 -2.92
N GLY A 35 -16.83 -1.44 -2.93
CA GLY A 35 -16.56 -2.27 -4.10
C GLY A 35 -15.07 -2.53 -4.38
N TRP A 36 -14.16 -2.03 -3.55
CA TRP A 36 -12.73 -2.35 -3.65
C TRP A 36 -12.33 -3.37 -2.60
N ARG A 37 -11.46 -4.29 -2.99
CA ARG A 37 -10.77 -5.18 -2.08
C ARG A 37 -9.38 -4.65 -1.76
N LEU A 38 -8.77 -5.18 -0.70
CA LEU A 38 -7.47 -4.71 -0.22
C LEU A 38 -6.35 -4.86 -1.28
N ASP A 39 -6.41 -5.91 -2.12
CA ASP A 39 -5.56 -6.07 -3.30
C ASP A 39 -5.78 -5.00 -4.37
N ASP A 40 -7.03 -4.60 -4.62
CA ASP A 40 -7.35 -3.51 -5.55
C ASP A 40 -6.77 -2.18 -5.07
N LEU A 41 -6.94 -1.86 -3.78
CA LEU A 41 -6.39 -0.66 -3.16
C LEU A 41 -4.86 -0.65 -3.22
N THR A 42 -4.23 -1.78 -2.93
CA THR A 42 -2.76 -1.92 -2.96
C THR A 42 -2.22 -1.69 -4.36
N ARG A 43 -2.87 -2.26 -5.37
CA ARG A 43 -2.52 -2.04 -6.78
C ARG A 43 -2.70 -0.57 -7.18
N HIS A 44 -3.76 0.08 -6.72
CA HIS A 44 -4.00 1.49 -7.00
C HIS A 44 -2.90 2.39 -6.39
N LEU A 45 -2.56 2.19 -5.11
CA LEU A 45 -1.51 2.93 -4.43
C LEU A 45 -0.12 2.66 -5.05
N GLY A 46 0.15 1.39 -5.41
CA GLY A 46 1.36 0.99 -6.10
C GLY A 46 1.54 1.71 -7.44
N ASN A 47 0.46 1.90 -8.21
CA ASN A 47 0.52 2.63 -9.49
C ASN A 47 0.85 4.12 -9.32
N VAL A 48 0.45 4.73 -8.20
CA VAL A 48 0.77 6.13 -7.89
C VAL A 48 2.25 6.28 -7.52
N HIS A 49 2.82 5.29 -6.81
CA HIS A 49 4.19 5.37 -6.30
C HIS A 49 5.26 4.77 -7.23
N ALA A 50 4.94 3.72 -7.98
CA ALA A 50 5.95 2.97 -8.74
C ALA A 50 6.16 3.49 -10.17
N GLY A 51 5.40 4.50 -10.61
CA GLY A 51 5.37 4.88 -12.03
C GLY A 51 4.93 3.70 -12.92
N PRO A 52 4.92 3.83 -14.26
CA PRO A 52 4.45 2.78 -15.17
C PRO A 52 5.23 1.44 -15.10
N ASN A 53 6.29 1.35 -14.30
CA ASN A 53 7.20 0.21 -14.24
C ASN A 53 7.10 -0.57 -12.93
N GLY A 54 5.94 -0.50 -12.26
CA GLY A 54 5.50 -1.29 -11.10
C GLY A 54 6.33 -2.54 -10.82
N SER A 55 7.40 -2.37 -10.05
CA SER A 55 8.24 -3.47 -9.58
C SER A 55 8.28 -3.42 -8.06
N CYS A 56 7.19 -3.90 -7.45
CA CYS A 56 7.29 -4.55 -6.15
C CYS A 56 8.04 -5.86 -6.40
N ALA A 57 9.37 -5.83 -6.24
CA ALA A 57 10.18 -7.03 -6.17
C ALA A 57 9.76 -7.82 -4.92
N SER A 58 9.01 -8.90 -5.13
CA SER A 58 8.83 -9.95 -4.15
C SER A 58 10.19 -10.60 -3.87
N GLY A 59 10.61 -10.60 -2.61
CA GLY A 59 11.60 -11.51 -2.06
C GLY A 59 10.90 -12.55 -1.19
#